data_AF-R7Z879-F1
#
_entry.id   AF-R7Z879-F1
#
_cell.length_a   1.000
_cell.length_b   1.000
_cell.length_c   1.000
_cell.angle_alpha   90.00
_cell.angle_beta   90.00
_cell.angle_gamma   90.00
#
_symmetry.space_group_name_H-M   'P 1'
#
loop_
_entity.id
_entity.type
_entity.pdbx_description
1 polymer ?
#
loop_
_entity_poly.entity_id
_entity_poly.type
_entity_poly.pdbx_seq_one_letter_code
_entity_poly.pdbx_strand_id
1 'polypeptide(L)' 'MQFWQIAFMYKWVTAAQLRLAVKTEANPFGEISSTEYKEITGQEFKTLAEA' A
#
# COMPACT_ATOMS: atom_id res chain seq x y z
N MET A 1 13.60 2.30 8.27
CA MET A 1 13.25 1.06 7.55
C MET A 1 11.85 0.67 7.95
N GLN A 2 10.85 0.90 7.08
CA GLN A 2 9.45 0.60 7.40
C GLN A 2 9.15 -0.87 7.12
N PHE A 3 8.41 -1.52 8.02
CA PHE A 3 8.02 -2.94 7.95
C PHE A 3 7.49 -3.34 6.56
N TRP A 4 6.63 -2.51 5.99
CA TRP A 4 5.98 -2.75 4.70
C TRP A 4 6.93 -2.79 3.51
N GLN A 5 8.00 -2.00 3.54
CA GLN A 5 9.03 -2.02 2.50
C GLN A 5 9.80 -3.35 2.51
N ILE A 6 10.15 -3.83 3.70
CA ILE A 6 10.79 -5.14 3.89
C ILE A 6 9.83 -6.26 3.48
N ALA A 7 8.58 -6.22 3.95
CA ALA A 7 7.58 -7.22 3.62
C ALA A 7 7.35 -7.32 2.09
N PHE A 8 7.37 -6.21 1.37
CA PHE A 8 7.26 -6.21 -0.09
C PHE A 8 8.55 -6.71 -0.77
N MET A 9 9.73 -6.24 -0.33
CA MET A 9 11.03 -6.67 -0.87
C MET A 9 11.25 -8.19 -0.75
N TYR A 10 10.88 -8.76 0.39
CA TYR A 10 10.96 -10.21 0.63
C TYR A 10 9.73 -10.98 0.14
N LYS A 11 8.80 -10.32 -0.57
CA LYS A 11 7.58 -10.91 -1.14
C LYS A 11 6.67 -11.59 -0.11
N TRP A 12 6.68 -11.13 1.14
CA TRP A 12 5.72 -11.56 2.17
C TRP A 12 4.32 -11.07 1.87
N VAL A 13 4.22 -9.94 1.14
CA VAL A 13 2.96 -9.37 0.67
C VAL A 13 3.07 -8.98 -0.79
N THR A 14 1.96 -9.09 -1.50
CA THR A 14 1.80 -8.58 -2.85
C THR A 14 1.37 -7.12 -2.83
N ALA A 15 1.48 -6.41 -3.96
CA ALA A 15 0.98 -5.04 -4.07
C ALA A 15 -0.53 -4.95 -3.78
N ALA A 16 -1.32 -5.94 -4.20
CA ALA A 16 -2.75 -6.01 -3.88
C ALA A 16 -3.02 -6.14 -2.38
N GLN A 17 -2.18 -6.88 -1.63
CA GLN A 17 -2.29 -6.97 -0.18
C GLN A 17 -1.79 -5.71 0.52
N LEU A 18 -0.68 -5.14 0.05
CA LEU A 18 -0.15 -3.88 0.57
C LEU A 18 -1.16 -2.73 0.40
N ARG A 19 -1.99 -2.80 -0.65
CA ARG A 19 -3.09 -1.87 -0.89
C ARG A 19 -4.05 -1.75 0.31
N LEU A 20 -4.24 -2.82 1.07
CA LEU A 20 -5.09 -2.84 2.26
C LEU A 20 -4.43 -2.15 3.46
N ALA A 21 -3.11 -2.03 3.47
CA ALA A 21 -2.38 -1.27 4.48
C ALA A 21 -2.37 0.24 4.19
N VAL A 22 -2.86 0.67 3.02
CA VAL A 22 -2.90 2.08 2.65
C VAL A 22 -4.03 2.79 3.36
N LYS A 23 -3.68 3.88 4.03
CA LYS A 23 -4.58 4.79 4.72
C LYS A 23 -5.38 5.57 3.70
N THR A 24 -6.69 5.42 3.77
CA THR A 24 -7.66 6.10 2.89
C THR A 24 -8.87 6.52 3.71
N GLU A 25 -9.79 7.28 3.12
CA GLU A 25 -11.06 7.61 3.78
C GLU A 25 -11.88 6.36 4.12
N ALA A 26 -11.83 5.33 3.25
CA ALA A 26 -12.49 4.04 3.48
C ALA A 26 -11.72 3.15 4.47
N ASN A 27 -10.41 3.35 4.63
CA ASN A 27 -9.56 2.61 5.56
C ASN A 27 -8.73 3.58 6.42
N PRO A 28 -9.32 4.15 7.48
CA PRO A 28 -8.63 5.07 8.37
C PRO A 28 -7.55 4.38 9.22
N PHE A 29 -7.58 3.05 9.30
CA PHE A 29 -6.62 2.21 10.03
C PHE A 29 -5.39 1.82 9.21
N GLY A 30 -5.27 2.30 7.97
CA GLY A 30 -4.07 2.06 7.18
C GLY A 30 -2.81 2.64 7.84
N GLU A 31 -1.71 1.92 7.70
CA GLU A 31 -0.42 2.24 8.30
C GLU A 31 0.50 3.04 7.37
N ILE A 32 0.24 3.01 6.05
CA ILE A 32 1.05 3.72 5.04
C ILE A 32 0.19 4.65 4.19
N SER A 33 0.77 5.70 3.65
CA SER A 33 0.09 6.61 2.73
C SER A 33 0.05 6.05 1.31
N SER A 34 -0.81 6.59 0.45
CA SER A 34 -0.84 6.25 -0.99
C SER A 34 0.49 6.58 -1.69
N THR A 35 1.21 7.61 -1.22
CA THR A 35 2.57 7.95 -1.66
C THR A 35 3.57 6.85 -1.29
N GLU A 36 3.59 6.41 -0.02
CA GLU A 36 4.47 5.33 0.45
C GLU A 36 4.19 4.02 -0.29
N TYR A 37 2.92 3.72 -0.57
CA TYR A 37 2.56 2.58 -1.40
C TYR A 37 3.21 2.64 -2.80
N LYS A 38 3.20 3.82 -3.44
CA LYS A 38 3.85 4.03 -4.74
C LYS A 38 5.36 3.91 -4.64
N GLU A 39 5.97 4.39 -3.57
CA GLU A 39 7.41 4.25 -3.33
C GLU A 39 7.84 2.80 -3.10
N ILE A 40 7.03 2.02 -2.37
CA ILE A 40 7.32 0.61 -2.08
C ILE A 40 7.09 -0.28 -3.31
N THR A 41 5.98 -0.09 -4.02
CA THR A 41 5.54 -1.00 -5.10
C THR A 41 5.92 -0.53 -6.49
N GLY A 42 6.21 0.76 -6.67
CA GLY A 42 6.32 1.41 -7.97
C GLY A 42 4.97 1.57 -8.69
N GLN A 43 3.85 1.19 -8.06
CA GLN A 43 2.52 1.22 -8.66
C GLN A 43 1.66 2.34 -8.09
N GLU A 44 0.84 2.96 -8.94
CA GLU A 44 -0.10 3.96 -8.46
C GLU A 44 -1.27 3.33 -7.70
N PHE A 45 -1.59 3.92 -6.56
CA PHE A 45 -2.72 3.49 -5.75
C PHE A 45 -4.05 3.94 -6.37
N LYS A 46 -4.63 3.14 -7.27
CA LYS A 46 -5.95 3.39 -7.88
C LYS A 46 -7.14 2.95 -7.03
N THR A 47 -7.76 3.84 -6.24
CA THR A 47 -8.97 3.50 -5.48
C THR A 47 -10.07 3.07 -6.43
N LEU A 48 -10.73 1.93 -6.15
CA LEU A 48 -11.87 1.40 -6.92
C LEU A 48 -13.12 2.32 -6.92
N ALA A 49 -12.99 3.57 -6.49
CA ALA A 49 -14.05 4.58 -6.56
C ALA A 49 -14.17 5.22 -7.96
N GLU A 50 -13.30 4.88 -8.91
CA GLU A 50 -13.32 5.39 -10.29
C GLU A 50 -13.32 4.27 -11.35
N ALA A 51 -14.21 3.28 -11.21
CA ALA A 51 -14.52 2.31 -12.27
C ALA A 51 -16.03 2.20 -12.48
#